data_AF-A0A2A2KG43-F1
#
_entry.id   AF-A0A2A2KG43-F1
#
_cell.length_a   1.000
_cell.length_b   1.000
_cell.length_c   1.000
_cell.angle_alpha   90.00
_cell.angle_beta   90.00
_cell.angle_gamma   90.00
#
_symmetry.space_group_name_H-M   'P 1'
#
loop_
_entity.id
_entity.type
_entity.pdbx_description
1 polymer ?
#
loop_
_entity_poly.entity_id
_entity_poly.type
_entity_poly.pdbx_seq_one_letter_code
_entity_poly.pdbx_strand_id
1 'polypeptide(L)'
;MKALEFLQFDDAATKVKSLKSSPTNDELLQLYALYKQGTAGDNTTAAPGMFDLKGKAKWNAWNEKKGKSQDEAKKEYVELAENLIAKYGLAEDNINRNWKSLPGGKELGRDNSMLSARGKKQAEECANRFSKLQIDHIFASPFDRTIETACSIAKPHGIDVKPEPGLCEALYLCESPPSFWDAEKLAEKFQTIDLDYVPVYSKHTMPKEGYGDDACVPRLKQTLNRLTEKYEGNLVLIGHGASIGSIHEVLNDDFKYVGQATVSQWSQTGPGQFKHNYSSDASHLSDKSNLRPWNVSTSSSVHSSPSHSTFQLSPVSESDSPPKHETS
;
A
#
# COMPACT_ATOMS: atom_id res chain seq x y z
N MET A 1 22.90 14.55 -16.63
CA MET A 1 22.63 13.40 -15.72
C MET A 1 22.15 13.97 -14.39
N LYS A 2 20.92 13.69 -13.96
CA LYS A 2 20.51 14.00 -12.58
C LYS A 2 21.15 12.94 -11.68
N ALA A 3 22.00 13.34 -10.75
CA ALA A 3 22.46 12.45 -9.69
C ALA A 3 21.22 11.95 -8.94
N LEU A 4 21.10 10.64 -8.75
CA LEU A 4 20.21 10.12 -7.72
C LEU A 4 20.73 10.70 -6.39
N GLU A 5 19.96 11.56 -5.73
CA GLU A 5 20.26 11.96 -4.36
C GLU A 5 20.08 10.73 -3.46
N PHE A 6 21.18 10.10 -3.07
CA PHE A 6 21.18 9.00 -2.11
C PHE A 6 20.72 9.49 -0.74
N LEU A 7 19.86 8.72 -0.07
CA LEU A 7 19.44 9.05 1.29
C LEU A 7 20.66 9.07 2.22
N GLN A 8 20.69 10.05 3.12
CA GLN A 8 21.62 10.02 4.24
C GLN A 8 21.17 8.97 5.26
N PHE A 9 22.11 8.38 6.00
CA PHE A 9 21.84 7.27 6.93
C PHE A 9 20.71 7.55 7.93
N ASP A 10 20.69 8.76 8.53
CA ASP A 10 19.66 9.14 9.51
C ASP A 10 18.27 9.31 8.88
N ASP A 11 18.22 9.82 7.64
CA ASP A 11 16.99 9.93 6.87
C ASP A 11 16.46 8.54 6.48
N ALA A 12 17.34 7.64 6.04
CA ALA A 12 17.00 6.26 5.75
C ALA A 12 16.45 5.55 7.00
N ALA A 13 17.06 5.76 8.17
CA ALA A 13 16.61 5.16 9.42
C ALA A 13 15.25 5.70 9.88
N THR A 14 15.01 6.99 9.68
CA THR A 14 13.71 7.63 9.93
C THR A 14 12.64 7.08 9.00
N LYS A 15 12.96 6.91 7.71
CA LYS A 15 12.03 6.40 6.70
C LYS A 15 11.66 4.94 6.93
N VAL A 16 12.61 4.06 7.26
CA VAL A 16 12.34 2.66 7.59
C VAL A 16 11.40 2.54 8.80
N LYS A 17 11.64 3.32 9.87
CA LYS A 17 10.74 3.37 11.04
C LYS A 17 9.34 3.85 10.71
N SER A 18 9.19 4.57 9.60
CA SER A 18 7.93 5.13 9.16
C SER A 18 7.11 4.27 8.20
N LEU A 19 7.64 3.12 7.77
CA LEU A 19 6.94 2.23 6.87
C LEU A 19 5.63 1.78 7.51
N LYS A 20 4.51 2.08 6.84
CA LYS A 20 3.16 1.68 7.29
C LYS A 20 3.00 0.15 7.36
N SER A 21 3.78 -0.59 6.58
CA SER A 21 3.86 -2.05 6.61
C SER A 21 5.22 -2.51 7.14
N SER A 22 5.22 -3.41 8.11
CA SER A 22 6.45 -3.96 8.69
C SER A 22 7.23 -4.79 7.65
N PRO A 23 8.55 -4.56 7.51
CA PRO A 23 9.43 -5.50 6.82
C PRO A 23 9.35 -6.91 7.44
N THR A 24 9.80 -7.94 6.72
CA THR A 24 9.88 -9.29 7.30
C THR A 24 10.85 -9.32 8.49
N ASN A 25 10.74 -10.34 9.35
CA ASN A 25 11.65 -10.49 10.49
C ASN A 25 13.13 -10.51 10.06
N ASP A 26 13.46 -11.14 8.94
CA ASP A 26 14.83 -11.19 8.43
C ASP A 26 15.30 -9.83 7.95
N GLU A 27 14.45 -9.07 7.25
CA GLU A 27 14.77 -7.70 6.81
C GLU A 27 14.92 -6.76 8.02
N LEU A 28 14.10 -6.91 9.05
CA LEU A 28 14.23 -6.20 10.32
C LEU A 28 15.54 -6.55 11.04
N LEU A 29 15.96 -7.81 11.03
CA LEU A 29 17.22 -8.25 11.62
C LEU A 29 18.43 -7.69 10.85
N GLN A 30 18.37 -7.67 9.51
CA GLN A 30 19.42 -7.06 8.68
C GLN A 30 19.52 -5.55 8.91
N LEU A 31 18.38 -4.85 8.93
CA LEU A 31 18.33 -3.42 9.28
C LEU A 31 18.91 -3.18 10.68
N TYR A 32 18.53 -3.98 11.67
CA TYR A 32 19.06 -3.87 13.02
C TYR A 32 20.58 -4.08 13.07
N ALA A 33 21.07 -5.15 12.42
CA ALA A 33 22.49 -5.48 12.39
C ALA A 33 23.34 -4.40 11.74
N LEU A 34 22.92 -3.91 10.56
CA LEU A 34 23.60 -2.83 9.83
C LEU A 34 23.54 -1.51 10.60
N TYR A 35 22.40 -1.19 11.22
CA TYR A 35 22.28 0.00 12.05
C TYR A 35 23.22 -0.06 13.26
N LYS A 36 23.25 -1.20 13.98
CA LYS A 36 24.13 -1.41 15.12
C LYS A 36 25.60 -1.38 14.73
N GLN A 37 26.00 -2.06 13.65
CA GLN A 37 27.37 -1.98 13.15
C GLN A 37 27.74 -0.55 12.73
N GLY A 38 26.86 0.14 12.00
CA GLY A 38 27.09 1.52 11.55
C GLY A 38 27.19 2.55 12.68
N THR A 39 26.54 2.31 13.82
CA THR A 39 26.49 3.28 14.93
C THR A 39 27.41 2.91 16.10
N ALA A 40 27.60 1.63 16.38
CA ALA A 40 28.34 1.13 17.54
C ALA A 40 29.59 0.31 17.16
N GLY A 41 29.77 -0.04 15.88
CA GLY A 41 30.87 -0.90 15.44
C GLY A 41 30.65 -2.36 15.82
N ASP A 42 31.74 -3.11 15.96
CA ASP A 42 31.72 -4.54 16.27
C ASP A 42 31.01 -4.86 17.59
N ASN A 43 30.21 -5.92 17.59
CA ASN A 43 29.55 -6.39 18.81
C ASN A 43 30.56 -6.95 19.82
N THR A 44 30.59 -6.36 21.02
CA THR A 44 31.43 -6.78 22.15
C THR A 44 30.62 -7.24 23.36
N THR A 45 29.29 -7.22 23.28
CA THR A 45 28.43 -7.59 24.42
C THR A 45 28.35 -9.11 24.57
N ALA A 46 28.09 -9.58 25.79
CA ALA A 46 27.80 -10.99 26.03
C ALA A 46 26.56 -11.45 25.25
N ALA A 47 26.56 -12.71 24.80
CA ALA A 47 25.42 -13.30 24.11
C ALA A 47 24.23 -13.45 25.08
N PRO A 48 23.00 -13.13 24.65
CA PRO A 48 21.80 -13.32 25.46
C PRO A 48 21.55 -14.77 25.85
N GLY A 49 20.91 -14.98 27.01
CA GLY A 49 20.59 -16.32 27.53
C GLY A 49 19.65 -17.12 26.63
N MET A 50 19.65 -18.45 26.79
CA MET A 50 18.92 -19.39 25.92
C MET A 50 17.41 -19.14 25.82
N PHE A 51 16.81 -18.47 26.81
CA PHE A 51 15.38 -18.14 26.83
C PHE A 51 15.01 -16.83 26.12
N ASP A 52 15.99 -15.98 25.77
CA ASP A 52 15.77 -14.75 24.99
C ASP A 52 16.03 -14.99 23.49
N LEU A 53 15.08 -15.67 22.84
CA LEU A 53 15.18 -16.01 21.41
C LEU A 53 15.32 -14.77 20.52
N LYS A 54 14.62 -13.67 20.87
CA LYS A 54 14.59 -12.44 20.08
C LYS A 54 15.89 -11.65 20.24
N GLY A 55 16.38 -11.51 21.47
CA GLY A 55 17.68 -10.89 21.74
C GLY A 55 18.81 -11.69 21.12
N LYS A 56 18.76 -13.02 21.19
CA LYS A 56 19.75 -13.89 20.55
C LYS A 56 19.79 -13.71 19.04
N ALA A 57 18.64 -13.65 18.36
CA ALA A 57 18.57 -13.39 16.92
C ALA A 57 19.18 -12.03 16.54
N LYS A 58 18.86 -10.98 17.29
CA LYS A 58 19.44 -9.64 17.10
C LYS A 58 20.95 -9.62 17.35
N TRP A 59 21.40 -10.23 18.44
CA TRP A 59 22.82 -10.32 18.79
C TRP A 59 23.60 -11.06 17.72
N ASN A 60 23.10 -12.20 17.26
CA ASN A 60 23.70 -12.99 16.18
C ASN A 60 23.81 -12.16 14.90
N ALA A 61 22.70 -11.54 14.46
CA ALA A 61 22.67 -10.73 13.25
C ALA A 61 23.68 -9.56 13.30
N TRP A 62 23.81 -8.88 14.46
CA TRP A 62 24.83 -7.84 14.63
C TRP A 62 26.25 -8.42 14.64
N ASN A 63 26.48 -9.53 15.35
CA ASN A 63 27.79 -10.18 15.43
C ASN A 63 28.26 -10.73 14.07
N GLU A 64 27.35 -11.12 13.18
CA GLU A 64 27.66 -11.52 11.80
C GLU A 64 28.23 -10.37 10.94
N LYS A 65 28.03 -9.11 11.35
CA LYS A 65 28.59 -7.93 10.66
C LYS A 65 29.96 -7.51 11.20
N LYS A 66 30.53 -8.27 12.14
CA LYS A 66 31.84 -7.99 12.74
C LYS A 66 32.93 -7.85 11.68
N GLY A 67 33.80 -6.85 11.85
CA GLY A 67 34.87 -6.51 10.90
C GLY A 67 34.44 -5.62 9.74
N LYS A 68 33.14 -5.34 9.56
CA LYS A 68 32.65 -4.34 8.60
C LYS A 68 32.84 -2.94 9.16
N SER A 69 33.37 -2.00 8.37
CA SER A 69 33.52 -0.62 8.84
C SER A 69 32.15 0.04 9.08
N GLN A 70 32.12 1.07 9.94
CA GLN A 70 30.89 1.80 10.23
C GLN A 70 30.31 2.46 8.97
N ASP A 71 31.18 3.01 8.10
CA ASP A 71 30.74 3.68 6.87
C ASP A 71 30.18 2.70 5.84
N GLU A 72 30.80 1.53 5.67
CA GLU A 72 30.25 0.47 4.81
C GLU A 72 28.90 -0.04 5.35
N ALA A 73 28.78 -0.22 6.67
CA ALA A 73 27.52 -0.63 7.28
C ALA A 73 26.41 0.41 7.11
N LYS A 74 26.72 1.71 7.21
CA LYS A 74 25.77 2.80 6.92
C LYS A 74 25.36 2.82 5.45
N LYS A 75 26.30 2.60 4.52
CA LYS A 75 26.01 2.53 3.09
C LYS A 75 25.08 1.35 2.75
N GLU A 76 25.39 0.16 3.26
CA GLU A 76 24.53 -1.02 3.11
C GLU A 76 23.16 -0.83 3.78
N TYR A 77 23.11 -0.12 4.91
CA TYR A 77 21.84 0.22 5.55
C TYR A 77 20.98 1.12 4.66
N VAL A 78 21.57 2.17 4.07
CA VAL A 78 20.88 3.07 3.16
C VAL A 78 20.34 2.30 1.95
N GLU A 79 21.17 1.45 1.34
CA GLU A 79 20.77 0.62 0.19
C GLU A 79 19.63 -0.34 0.56
N LEU A 80 19.73 -1.02 1.70
CA LEU A 80 18.67 -1.90 2.19
C LEU A 80 17.39 -1.10 2.50
N ALA A 81 17.50 0.06 3.14
CA ALA A 81 16.38 0.93 3.45
C ALA A 81 15.67 1.42 2.18
N GLU A 82 16.42 1.89 1.17
CA GLU A 82 15.88 2.30 -0.13
C GLU A 82 15.15 1.14 -0.82
N ASN A 83 15.76 -0.05 -0.81
CA ASN A 83 15.15 -1.25 -1.34
C ASN A 83 13.85 -1.60 -0.61
N LEU A 84 13.81 -1.54 0.72
CA LEU A 84 12.61 -1.85 1.50
C LEU A 84 11.51 -0.79 1.28
N ILE A 85 11.89 0.49 1.24
CA ILE A 85 10.97 1.59 0.95
C ILE A 85 10.33 1.39 -0.44
N ALA A 86 11.14 1.16 -1.47
CA ALA A 86 10.67 0.88 -2.82
C ALA A 86 9.86 -0.42 -2.91
N LYS A 87 10.29 -1.46 -2.19
CA LYS A 87 9.63 -2.76 -2.12
C LYS A 87 8.25 -2.67 -1.50
N TYR A 88 7.91 -1.66 -0.71
CA TYR A 88 6.70 -1.74 0.10
C TYR A 88 5.55 -0.82 -0.25
N GLY A 89 5.63 0.09 -1.22
CA GLY A 89 4.48 0.96 -1.49
C GLY A 89 4.15 1.16 -2.96
N LEU A 90 2.87 0.92 -3.31
CA LEU A 90 2.30 1.19 -4.62
C LEU A 90 1.94 2.67 -4.84
N ALA A 91 1.78 3.45 -3.77
CA ALA A 91 1.54 4.89 -3.79
C ALA A 91 2.65 5.66 -3.06
N GLU A 92 2.87 6.93 -3.40
CA GLU A 92 3.96 7.73 -2.84
C GLU A 92 3.84 7.93 -1.32
N ASP A 93 2.64 8.05 -0.77
CA ASP A 93 2.43 8.19 0.69
C ASP A 93 2.74 6.90 1.46
N ASN A 94 2.81 5.75 0.77
CA ASN A 94 3.21 4.48 1.36
C ASN A 94 4.73 4.37 1.58
N ILE A 95 5.51 5.23 0.91
CA ILE A 95 6.97 5.15 0.86
C ILE A 95 7.66 6.44 1.35
N ASN A 96 6.98 7.59 1.24
CA ASN A 96 7.56 8.89 1.49
C ASN A 96 6.58 9.78 2.28
N ARG A 97 6.89 10.08 3.55
CA ARG A 97 6.09 11.02 4.37
C ARG A 97 6.05 12.44 3.79
N ASN A 98 7.07 12.82 3.03
CA ASN A 98 7.18 14.10 2.36
C ASN A 98 6.72 14.04 0.90
N TRP A 99 5.93 13.05 0.49
CA TRP A 99 5.48 12.92 -0.91
C TRP A 99 4.83 14.18 -1.47
N LYS A 100 4.23 15.00 -0.60
CA LYS A 100 3.68 16.33 -0.92
C LYS A 100 4.70 17.32 -1.50
N SER A 101 6.00 17.13 -1.25
CA SER A 101 7.06 17.96 -1.84
C SER A 101 7.52 17.49 -3.22
N LEU A 102 7.09 16.30 -3.67
CA LEU A 102 7.37 15.82 -5.01
C LEU A 102 6.66 16.69 -6.06
N PRO A 103 7.18 16.78 -7.30
CA PRO A 103 6.47 17.41 -8.40
C PRO A 103 5.04 16.86 -8.55
N GLY A 104 4.04 17.73 -8.62
CA GLY A 104 2.61 17.34 -8.64
C GLY A 104 2.01 17.00 -7.26
N GLY A 105 2.83 16.75 -6.24
CA GLY A 105 2.37 16.43 -4.89
C GLY A 105 1.71 17.61 -4.16
N LYS A 106 2.18 18.84 -4.40
CA LYS A 106 1.77 20.03 -3.62
C LYS A 106 0.29 20.38 -3.76
N GLU A 107 -0.32 20.13 -4.91
CA GLU A 107 -1.73 20.43 -5.21
C GLU A 107 -2.73 19.39 -4.71
N LEU A 108 -2.28 18.16 -4.42
CA LEU A 108 -3.16 17.03 -4.06
C LEU A 108 -3.64 17.12 -2.59
N GLY A 109 -4.82 16.63 -2.23
CA GLY A 109 -5.14 16.47 -0.80
C GLY A 109 -4.33 15.34 -0.15
N ARG A 110 -4.39 15.21 1.19
CA ARG A 110 -3.53 14.27 1.94
C ARG A 110 -3.85 12.80 1.67
N ASP A 111 -5.07 12.50 1.24
CA ASP A 111 -5.56 11.16 0.87
C ASP A 111 -5.42 10.85 -0.63
N ASN A 112 -5.00 11.83 -1.46
CA ASN A 112 -4.89 11.69 -2.91
C ASN A 112 -3.43 11.60 -3.42
N SER A 113 -2.66 10.68 -2.86
CA SER A 113 -1.29 10.40 -3.32
C SER A 113 -1.24 9.78 -4.71
N MET A 114 -0.14 10.06 -5.44
CA MET A 114 0.18 9.49 -6.75
C MET A 114 0.72 8.06 -6.64
N LEU A 115 0.80 7.33 -7.76
CA LEU A 115 1.54 6.06 -7.82
C LEU A 115 3.03 6.29 -7.56
N SER A 116 3.65 5.34 -6.85
CA SER A 116 5.10 5.25 -6.78
C SER A 116 5.69 4.71 -8.09
N ALA A 117 7.02 4.73 -8.23
CA ALA A 117 7.70 4.06 -9.35
C ALA A 117 7.33 2.56 -9.47
N ARG A 118 7.24 1.85 -8.33
CA ARG A 118 6.78 0.46 -8.29
C ARG A 118 5.33 0.35 -8.76
N GLY A 119 4.45 1.24 -8.30
CA GLY A 119 3.05 1.22 -8.69
C GLY A 119 2.81 1.52 -10.16
N LYS A 120 3.59 2.41 -10.77
CA LYS A 120 3.55 2.66 -12.22
C LYS A 120 3.95 1.42 -13.02
N LYS A 121 5.02 0.72 -12.62
CA LYS A 121 5.40 -0.56 -13.22
C LYS A 121 4.29 -1.61 -13.07
N GLN A 122 3.65 -1.70 -11.91
CA GLN A 122 2.54 -2.63 -11.71
C GLN A 122 1.32 -2.26 -12.57
N ALA A 123 1.03 -0.97 -12.77
CA ALA A 123 -0.02 -0.51 -13.69
C ALA A 123 0.27 -0.91 -15.15
N GLU A 124 1.54 -0.84 -15.60
CA GLU A 124 1.96 -1.34 -16.91
C GLU A 124 1.80 -2.87 -17.02
N GLU A 125 2.14 -3.62 -15.96
CA GLU A 125 1.93 -5.07 -15.90
C GLU A 125 0.44 -5.44 -15.93
N CYS A 126 -0.42 -4.66 -15.25
CA CYS A 126 -1.87 -4.79 -15.38
C CYS A 126 -2.30 -4.50 -16.84
N ALA A 127 -1.83 -3.42 -17.46
CA ALA A 127 -2.16 -3.11 -18.85
C ALA A 127 -1.81 -4.26 -19.80
N ASN A 128 -0.63 -4.88 -19.64
CA ASN A 128 -0.20 -6.06 -20.42
C ASN A 128 -1.05 -7.31 -20.18
N ARG A 129 -1.59 -7.47 -18.96
CA ARG A 129 -2.53 -8.56 -18.64
C ARG A 129 -3.87 -8.31 -19.33
N PHE A 130 -4.39 -7.10 -19.19
CA PHE A 130 -5.73 -6.72 -19.66
C PHE A 130 -5.80 -6.53 -21.18
N SER A 131 -4.69 -6.23 -21.85
CA SER A 131 -4.63 -6.09 -23.32
C SER A 131 -5.06 -7.36 -24.08
N LYS A 132 -5.12 -8.51 -23.40
CA LYS A 132 -5.54 -9.81 -23.96
C LYS A 132 -7.03 -10.10 -23.75
N LEU A 133 -7.74 -9.23 -23.04
CA LEU A 133 -9.14 -9.41 -22.66
C LEU A 133 -10.02 -8.45 -23.46
N GLN A 134 -11.24 -8.87 -23.77
CA GLN A 134 -12.26 -7.91 -24.19
C GLN A 134 -12.69 -7.10 -22.97
N ILE A 135 -12.62 -5.78 -23.08
CA ILE A 135 -13.08 -4.84 -22.06
C ILE A 135 -14.04 -3.90 -22.75
N ASP A 136 -15.22 -3.71 -22.18
CA ASP A 136 -16.25 -2.83 -22.73
C ASP A 136 -16.31 -1.52 -21.92
N HIS A 137 -16.08 -1.61 -20.61
CA HIS A 137 -16.13 -0.45 -19.71
C HIS A 137 -15.06 -0.51 -18.62
N ILE A 138 -14.45 0.64 -18.31
CA ILE A 138 -13.49 0.81 -17.23
C ILE A 138 -14.00 1.89 -16.29
N PHE A 139 -14.23 1.52 -15.03
CA PHE A 139 -14.61 2.42 -13.94
C PHE A 139 -13.48 2.45 -12.92
N ALA A 140 -13.14 3.65 -12.47
CA ALA A 140 -12.07 3.81 -11.50
C ALA A 140 -12.46 4.81 -10.44
N SER A 141 -12.03 4.58 -9.20
CA SER A 141 -12.09 5.64 -8.19
C SER A 141 -11.40 6.91 -8.73
N PRO A 142 -11.88 8.13 -8.42
CA PRO A 142 -11.30 9.36 -8.96
C PRO A 142 -9.99 9.79 -8.29
N PHE A 143 -9.44 9.00 -7.36
CA PHE A 143 -8.10 9.23 -6.82
C PHE A 143 -7.02 9.04 -7.89
N ASP A 144 -5.98 9.88 -7.90
CA ASP A 144 -4.93 9.92 -8.93
C ASP A 144 -4.30 8.54 -9.15
N ARG A 145 -3.98 7.81 -8.06
CA ARG A 145 -3.39 6.46 -8.14
C ARG A 145 -4.27 5.44 -8.87
N THR A 146 -5.59 5.51 -8.70
CA THR A 146 -6.54 4.59 -9.34
C THR A 146 -6.79 5.00 -10.79
N ILE A 147 -6.88 6.30 -11.07
CA ILE A 147 -7.02 6.83 -12.43
C ILE A 147 -5.78 6.54 -13.27
N GLU A 148 -4.56 6.74 -12.74
CA GLU A 148 -3.32 6.45 -13.46
C GLU A 148 -3.21 4.95 -13.83
N THR A 149 -3.62 4.08 -12.91
CA THR A 149 -3.71 2.62 -13.16
C THR A 149 -4.74 2.31 -14.24
N ALA A 150 -5.94 2.89 -14.14
CA ALA A 150 -7.01 2.68 -15.09
C ALA A 150 -6.67 3.18 -16.50
N CYS A 151 -6.06 4.36 -16.62
CA CYS A 151 -5.63 4.92 -17.91
C CYS A 151 -4.55 4.05 -18.58
N SER A 152 -3.66 3.45 -17.79
CA SER A 152 -2.68 2.49 -18.31
C SER A 152 -3.36 1.27 -18.92
N ILE A 153 -4.40 0.74 -18.27
CA ILE A 153 -5.23 -0.36 -18.78
C ILE A 153 -6.07 0.07 -19.98
N ALA A 154 -6.60 1.29 -19.98
CA ALA A 154 -7.55 1.76 -20.98
C ALA A 154 -6.88 2.08 -22.34
N LYS A 155 -5.66 2.62 -22.31
CA LYS A 155 -4.94 3.10 -23.49
C LYS A 155 -4.81 2.07 -24.63
N PRO A 156 -4.46 0.78 -24.40
CA PRO A 156 -4.40 -0.22 -25.47
C PRO A 156 -5.77 -0.56 -26.09
N HIS A 157 -6.87 -0.30 -25.38
CA HIS A 157 -8.23 -0.61 -25.82
C HIS A 157 -8.91 0.58 -26.53
N GLY A 158 -8.37 1.79 -26.40
CA GLY A 158 -8.98 3.00 -26.95
C GLY A 158 -10.33 3.34 -26.30
N ILE A 159 -10.48 3.03 -25.01
CA ILE A 159 -11.68 3.29 -24.21
C ILE A 159 -11.36 4.37 -23.18
N ASP A 160 -12.33 5.25 -22.90
CA ASP A 160 -12.19 6.25 -21.86
C ASP A 160 -12.58 5.71 -20.46
N VAL A 161 -11.82 6.12 -19.45
CA VAL A 161 -12.03 5.75 -18.05
C VAL A 161 -13.17 6.58 -17.46
N LYS A 162 -14.11 5.92 -16.79
CA LYS A 162 -15.25 6.53 -16.09
C LYS A 162 -14.89 6.75 -14.61
N PRO A 163 -14.66 8.01 -14.16
CA PRO A 163 -14.34 8.27 -12.76
C PRO A 163 -15.58 8.06 -11.89
N GLU A 164 -15.57 7.03 -11.04
CA GLU A 164 -16.70 6.62 -10.19
C GLU A 164 -16.35 6.79 -8.70
N PRO A 165 -16.77 7.88 -8.05
CA PRO A 165 -16.61 8.12 -6.61
C PRO A 165 -17.16 7.00 -5.73
N GLY A 166 -18.15 6.25 -6.20
CA GLY A 166 -18.66 5.05 -5.54
C GLY A 166 -17.60 3.96 -5.30
N LEU A 167 -16.47 3.99 -6.03
CA LEU A 167 -15.31 3.10 -5.85
C LEU A 167 -14.21 3.70 -4.97
N CYS A 168 -14.42 4.88 -4.37
CA CYS A 168 -13.43 5.50 -3.49
C CYS A 168 -13.17 4.65 -2.23
N GLU A 169 -12.07 4.97 -1.54
CA GLU A 169 -11.70 4.31 -0.29
C GLU A 169 -12.82 4.44 0.77
N ALA A 170 -12.77 3.60 1.82
CA ALA A 170 -13.62 3.78 2.98
C ALA A 170 -13.50 5.21 3.53
N LEU A 171 -14.64 5.89 3.76
CA LEU A 171 -14.65 7.34 3.97
C LEU A 171 -13.96 7.77 5.27
N TYR A 172 -13.87 6.88 6.26
CA TYR A 172 -13.15 7.16 7.51
C TYR A 172 -11.62 7.33 7.31
N LEU A 173 -11.08 6.87 6.18
CA LEU A 173 -9.68 7.04 5.77
C LEU A 173 -9.47 8.25 4.86
N CYS A 174 -10.55 8.86 4.39
CA CYS A 174 -10.51 10.00 3.48
C CYS A 174 -10.52 11.33 4.23
N GLU A 175 -10.13 12.39 3.54
CA GLU A 175 -10.52 13.74 3.96
C GLU A 175 -12.05 13.90 3.91
N SER A 176 -12.58 14.95 4.54
CA SER A 176 -14.02 15.24 4.54
C SER A 176 -14.28 16.63 3.96
N PRO A 177 -14.73 16.73 2.68
CA PRO A 177 -14.95 15.63 1.73
C PRO A 177 -13.64 15.00 1.21
N PRO A 178 -13.67 13.77 0.64
CA PRO A 178 -12.47 13.10 0.09
C PRO A 178 -11.81 13.97 -0.97
N SER A 179 -10.47 14.02 -1.06
CA SER A 179 -9.83 15.07 -1.88
C SER A 179 -9.68 14.78 -3.38
N PHE A 180 -10.28 13.70 -3.89
CA PHE A 180 -10.24 13.36 -5.31
C PHE A 180 -10.79 14.49 -6.20
N TRP A 181 -10.40 14.45 -7.47
CA TRP A 181 -10.77 15.42 -8.51
C TRP A 181 -12.09 15.07 -9.20
N ASP A 182 -12.72 16.06 -9.81
CA ASP A 182 -13.79 15.86 -10.78
C ASP A 182 -13.22 15.42 -12.16
N ALA A 183 -14.11 15.05 -13.07
CA ALA A 183 -13.72 14.49 -14.36
C ALA A 183 -12.95 15.50 -15.22
N GLU A 184 -13.34 16.77 -15.19
CA GLU A 184 -12.69 17.86 -15.91
C GLU A 184 -11.25 18.03 -15.44
N LYS A 185 -11.03 18.08 -14.12
CA LYS A 185 -9.68 18.21 -13.58
C LYS A 185 -8.84 16.96 -13.80
N LEU A 186 -9.44 15.77 -13.82
CA LEU A 186 -8.75 14.54 -14.22
C LEU A 186 -8.34 14.56 -15.70
N ALA A 187 -9.16 15.08 -16.60
CA ALA A 187 -8.86 15.16 -18.02
C ALA A 187 -7.70 16.13 -18.34
N GLU A 188 -7.44 17.13 -17.49
CA GLU A 188 -6.23 17.95 -17.58
C GLU A 188 -4.94 17.14 -17.30
N LYS A 189 -5.05 16.07 -16.52
CA LYS A 189 -3.93 15.27 -16.02
C LYS A 189 -3.74 13.95 -16.79
N PHE A 190 -4.83 13.37 -17.27
CA PHE A 190 -4.87 12.05 -17.88
C PHE A 190 -5.64 12.10 -19.20
N GLN A 191 -5.12 11.44 -20.24
CA GLN A 191 -5.63 11.58 -21.62
C GLN A 191 -6.93 10.81 -21.91
N THR A 192 -7.30 9.82 -21.08
CA THR A 192 -8.39 8.88 -21.38
C THR A 192 -9.47 8.95 -20.30
N ILE A 193 -10.19 10.07 -20.23
CA ILE A 193 -11.23 10.32 -19.24
C ILE A 193 -12.57 10.57 -19.94
N ASP A 194 -13.60 9.84 -19.50
CA ASP A 194 -14.96 9.95 -20.02
C ASP A 194 -15.66 11.13 -19.34
N LEU A 195 -15.73 12.27 -20.03
CA LEU A 195 -16.36 13.49 -19.56
C LEU A 195 -17.91 13.45 -19.61
N ASP A 196 -18.47 12.51 -20.38
CA ASP A 196 -19.92 12.33 -20.49
C ASP A 196 -20.46 11.37 -19.41
N TYR A 197 -19.56 10.73 -18.65
CA TYR A 197 -19.92 9.85 -17.57
C TYR A 197 -20.55 10.59 -16.40
N VAL A 198 -21.80 10.23 -16.08
CA VAL A 198 -22.49 10.68 -14.86
C VAL A 198 -22.31 9.62 -13.76
N PRO A 199 -21.54 9.91 -12.69
CA PRO A 199 -21.26 8.94 -11.65
C PRO A 199 -22.44 8.70 -10.71
N VAL A 200 -22.42 7.56 -10.00
CA VAL A 200 -23.45 7.22 -8.99
C VAL A 200 -23.40 8.19 -7.81
N TYR A 201 -22.19 8.60 -7.43
CA TYR A 201 -21.94 9.59 -6.39
C TYR A 201 -21.06 10.71 -6.91
N SER A 202 -21.10 11.85 -6.22
CA SER A 202 -20.17 12.96 -6.38
C SER A 202 -19.48 13.21 -5.05
N LYS A 203 -18.44 14.04 -5.07
CA LYS A 203 -17.75 14.55 -3.87
C LYS A 203 -18.71 15.10 -2.79
N HIS A 204 -19.86 15.60 -3.21
CA HIS A 204 -20.86 16.23 -2.34
C HIS A 204 -22.09 15.35 -2.04
N THR A 205 -22.23 14.21 -2.71
CA THR A 205 -23.36 13.29 -2.51
C THR A 205 -22.95 11.95 -1.92
N MET A 206 -21.68 11.80 -1.50
CA MET A 206 -21.21 10.63 -0.76
C MET A 206 -22.09 10.37 0.48
N PRO A 207 -22.45 9.10 0.76
CA PRO A 207 -23.26 8.76 1.91
C PRO A 207 -22.47 8.96 3.21
N LYS A 208 -23.18 9.04 4.34
CA LYS A 208 -22.53 8.90 5.65
C LYS A 208 -22.14 7.43 5.84
N GLU A 209 -20.89 7.19 6.18
CA GLU A 209 -20.37 5.87 6.53
C GLU A 209 -20.01 5.81 8.02
N GLY A 210 -20.03 4.60 8.56
CA GLY A 210 -19.48 4.32 9.88
C GLY A 210 -17.95 4.32 9.89
N TYR A 211 -17.38 3.83 10.98
CA TYR A 211 -15.95 3.57 11.10
C TYR A 211 -15.67 2.11 10.72
N GLY A 212 -14.60 1.86 9.96
CA GLY A 212 -14.20 0.52 9.53
C GLY A 212 -14.22 0.35 8.02
N ASP A 213 -13.51 -0.66 7.53
CA ASP A 213 -13.34 -0.92 6.10
C ASP A 213 -14.62 -1.43 5.44
N ASP A 214 -15.41 -2.21 6.17
CA ASP A 214 -16.72 -2.73 5.76
C ASP A 214 -17.82 -1.66 5.77
N ALA A 215 -17.56 -0.48 6.36
CA ALA A 215 -18.53 0.61 6.40
C ALA A 215 -18.93 1.12 5.00
N CYS A 216 -18.11 0.86 3.98
CA CYS A 216 -18.40 1.22 2.59
C CYS A 216 -19.24 0.18 1.82
N VAL A 217 -19.53 -1.00 2.39
CA VAL A 217 -20.32 -2.07 1.73
C VAL A 217 -21.66 -1.56 1.19
N PRO A 218 -22.48 -0.80 1.95
CA PRO A 218 -23.77 -0.29 1.43
C PRO A 218 -23.59 0.62 0.22
N ARG A 219 -22.56 1.50 0.25
CA ARG A 219 -22.22 2.36 -0.89
C ARG A 219 -21.86 1.52 -2.11
N LEU A 220 -20.95 0.55 -1.95
CA LEU A 220 -20.47 -0.29 -3.05
C LEU A 220 -21.59 -1.16 -3.63
N LYS A 221 -22.51 -1.66 -2.80
CA LYS A 221 -23.70 -2.38 -3.26
C LYS A 221 -24.54 -1.53 -4.19
N GLN A 222 -24.83 -0.29 -3.80
CA GLN A 222 -25.57 0.65 -4.64
C GLN A 222 -24.80 0.99 -5.92
N THR A 223 -23.50 1.24 -5.83
CA THR A 223 -22.64 1.50 -7.01
C THR A 223 -22.72 0.33 -7.99
N LEU A 224 -22.46 -0.90 -7.53
CA LEU A 224 -22.48 -2.09 -8.37
C LEU A 224 -23.83 -2.30 -9.05
N ASN A 225 -24.94 -2.19 -8.31
CA ASN A 225 -26.28 -2.33 -8.89
C ASN A 225 -26.52 -1.32 -10.02
N ARG A 226 -26.16 -0.05 -9.81
CA ARG A 226 -26.34 0.99 -10.84
C ARG A 226 -25.47 0.75 -12.06
N LEU A 227 -24.23 0.27 -11.87
CA LEU A 227 -23.34 -0.04 -12.98
C LEU A 227 -23.84 -1.24 -13.78
N THR A 228 -24.25 -2.34 -13.12
CA THR A 228 -24.71 -3.56 -13.79
C THR A 228 -26.11 -3.43 -14.39
N GLU A 229 -26.95 -2.50 -13.91
CA GLU A 229 -28.22 -2.14 -14.55
C GLU A 229 -28.04 -1.32 -15.83
N LYS A 230 -26.99 -0.49 -15.89
CA LYS A 230 -26.79 0.50 -16.96
C LYS A 230 -25.83 0.04 -18.05
N TYR A 231 -24.84 -0.77 -17.70
CA TYR A 231 -23.74 -1.15 -18.58
C TYR A 231 -23.70 -2.65 -18.79
N GLU A 232 -23.66 -3.06 -20.06
CA GLU A 232 -23.52 -4.46 -20.48
C GLU A 232 -22.04 -4.79 -20.78
N GLY A 233 -21.72 -6.08 -20.91
CA GLY A 233 -20.37 -6.53 -21.27
C GLY A 233 -19.39 -6.64 -20.10
N ASN A 234 -18.10 -6.64 -20.42
CA ASN A 234 -17.00 -6.84 -19.48
C ASN A 234 -16.61 -5.51 -18.82
N LEU A 235 -16.95 -5.40 -17.53
CA LEU A 235 -16.64 -4.25 -16.69
C LEU A 235 -15.33 -4.47 -15.93
N VAL A 236 -14.44 -3.48 -15.95
CA VAL A 236 -13.25 -3.43 -15.09
C VAL A 236 -13.44 -2.36 -14.04
N LEU A 237 -13.34 -2.73 -12.76
CA LEU A 237 -13.51 -1.84 -11.62
C LEU A 237 -12.17 -1.68 -10.89
N ILE A 238 -11.66 -0.44 -10.81
CA ILE A 238 -10.40 -0.10 -10.13
C ILE A 238 -10.73 0.71 -8.87
N GLY A 239 -10.44 0.12 -7.71
CA GLY A 239 -10.68 0.74 -6.40
C GLY A 239 -9.50 0.58 -5.45
N HIS A 240 -9.79 0.67 -4.16
CA HIS A 240 -8.85 0.51 -3.05
C HIS A 240 -9.12 -0.79 -2.28
N GLY A 241 -8.33 -1.07 -1.25
CA GLY A 241 -8.43 -2.33 -0.53
C GLY A 241 -9.82 -2.56 0.08
N ALA A 242 -10.37 -1.60 0.81
CA ALA A 242 -11.68 -1.74 1.45
C ALA A 242 -12.83 -1.76 0.45
N SER A 243 -12.76 -0.91 -0.60
CA SER A 243 -13.78 -0.89 -1.65
C SER A 243 -13.79 -2.19 -2.46
N ILE A 244 -12.62 -2.77 -2.78
CA ILE A 244 -12.58 -4.08 -3.45
C ILE A 244 -13.04 -5.17 -2.49
N GLY A 245 -12.64 -5.15 -1.20
CA GLY A 245 -13.17 -6.09 -0.20
C GLY A 245 -14.69 -6.06 -0.11
N SER A 246 -15.28 -4.87 -0.17
CA SER A 246 -16.73 -4.68 -0.22
C SER A 246 -17.38 -5.24 -1.47
N ILE A 247 -16.70 -5.20 -2.63
CA ILE A 247 -17.20 -5.86 -3.84
C ILE A 247 -17.22 -7.38 -3.67
N HIS A 248 -16.23 -7.98 -2.99
CA HIS A 248 -16.27 -9.42 -2.69
C HIS A 248 -17.43 -9.75 -1.74
N GLU A 249 -17.66 -8.94 -0.70
CA GLU A 249 -18.81 -9.06 0.20
C GLU A 249 -20.13 -9.01 -0.61
N VAL A 250 -20.30 -8.02 -1.49
CA VAL A 250 -21.54 -7.88 -2.27
C VAL A 250 -21.77 -9.05 -3.24
N LEU A 251 -20.71 -9.60 -3.82
CA LEU A 251 -20.82 -10.65 -4.85
C LEU A 251 -20.82 -12.07 -4.27
N ASN A 252 -20.18 -12.30 -3.12
CA ASN A 252 -19.95 -13.63 -2.55
C ASN A 252 -20.34 -13.77 -1.07
N ASP A 253 -20.81 -12.72 -0.39
CA ASP A 253 -21.05 -12.70 1.06
C ASP A 253 -19.77 -13.04 1.88
N ASP A 254 -18.61 -12.63 1.34
CA ASP A 254 -17.29 -12.85 1.93
C ASP A 254 -16.38 -11.63 1.69
N PHE A 255 -16.31 -10.73 2.68
CA PHE A 255 -15.44 -9.57 2.64
C PHE A 255 -13.98 -10.00 2.62
N LYS A 256 -13.32 -9.77 1.48
CA LYS A 256 -11.96 -10.22 1.25
C LYS A 256 -11.06 -9.12 0.72
N TYR A 257 -10.12 -8.71 1.57
CA TYR A 257 -9.03 -7.85 1.17
C TYR A 257 -8.13 -8.53 0.13
N VAL A 258 -7.75 -7.76 -0.89
CA VAL A 258 -6.87 -8.23 -1.97
C VAL A 258 -5.54 -7.49 -1.96
N GLY A 259 -4.55 -8.10 -2.59
CA GLY A 259 -3.27 -7.44 -2.80
C GLY A 259 -3.37 -6.24 -3.76
N GLN A 260 -2.48 -5.29 -3.56
CA GLN A 260 -2.18 -4.19 -4.46
C GLN A 260 -1.88 -4.68 -5.88
N ALA A 261 -2.52 -4.05 -6.87
CA ALA A 261 -2.46 -4.42 -8.29
C ALA A 261 -2.75 -5.91 -8.58
N THR A 262 -3.54 -6.57 -7.73
CA THR A 262 -4.04 -7.92 -8.02
C THR A 262 -5.40 -7.87 -8.69
N VAL A 263 -5.78 -8.97 -9.35
CA VAL A 263 -7.05 -9.05 -10.08
C VAL A 263 -7.93 -10.13 -9.47
N SER A 264 -9.18 -9.78 -9.21
CA SER A 264 -10.25 -10.74 -8.92
C SER A 264 -11.25 -10.74 -10.07
N GLN A 265 -11.86 -11.89 -10.36
CA GLN A 265 -12.77 -12.04 -11.49
C GLN A 265 -14.02 -12.83 -11.10
N TRP A 266 -15.15 -12.33 -11.59
CA TRP A 266 -16.44 -13.00 -11.56
C TRP A 266 -17.02 -13.08 -12.96
N SER A 267 -17.83 -14.12 -13.20
CA SER A 267 -18.66 -14.24 -14.39
C SER A 267 -20.12 -14.23 -13.98
N GLN A 268 -20.92 -13.36 -14.60
CA GLN A 268 -22.35 -13.35 -14.37
C GLN A 268 -22.98 -14.61 -14.98
N THR A 269 -23.74 -15.37 -14.18
CA THR A 269 -24.44 -16.59 -14.60
C THR A 269 -25.95 -16.41 -14.74
N GLY A 270 -26.46 -15.27 -14.26
CA GLY A 270 -27.86 -14.86 -14.37
C GLY A 270 -28.03 -13.43 -13.82
N PRO A 271 -29.23 -12.83 -13.92
CA PRO A 271 -29.49 -11.50 -13.36
C PRO A 271 -29.13 -11.44 -11.87
N GLY A 272 -28.15 -10.61 -11.51
CA GLY A 272 -27.63 -10.48 -10.15
C GLY A 272 -26.88 -11.70 -9.57
N GLN A 273 -26.61 -12.74 -10.37
CA GLN A 273 -25.92 -13.95 -9.93
C GLN A 273 -24.53 -14.03 -10.54
N PHE A 274 -23.51 -14.19 -9.69
CA PHE A 274 -22.11 -14.17 -10.09
C PHE A 274 -21.38 -15.43 -9.63
N LYS A 275 -20.66 -16.06 -10.55
CA LYS A 275 -19.70 -17.13 -10.26
C LYS A 275 -18.33 -16.49 -10.02
N HIS A 276 -17.80 -16.68 -8.83
CA HIS A 276 -16.41 -16.32 -8.52
C HIS A 276 -15.43 -17.25 -9.24
N ASN A 277 -14.53 -16.69 -10.05
CA ASN A 277 -13.53 -17.47 -10.79
C ASN A 277 -12.20 -17.52 -10.03
N TYR A 278 -11.70 -16.36 -9.60
CA TYR A 278 -10.48 -16.24 -8.79
C TYR A 278 -10.45 -14.88 -8.08
N SER A 279 -9.66 -14.80 -7.01
CA SER A 279 -9.44 -13.58 -6.24
C SER A 279 -7.97 -13.31 -6.00
N SER A 280 -7.62 -12.01 -5.95
CA SER A 280 -6.27 -11.53 -5.62
C SER A 280 -5.16 -12.17 -6.47
N ASP A 281 -5.43 -12.46 -7.74
CA ASP A 281 -4.45 -13.05 -8.64
C ASP A 281 -3.34 -12.05 -9.00
N ALA A 282 -2.11 -12.42 -8.64
CA ALA A 282 -0.89 -11.65 -8.85
C ALA A 282 0.00 -12.26 -9.94
N SER A 283 -0.47 -13.27 -10.68
CA SER A 283 0.34 -14.02 -11.66
C SER A 283 1.04 -13.13 -12.70
N HIS A 284 0.43 -12.00 -13.05
CA HIS A 284 0.93 -11.03 -14.02
C HIS A 284 2.04 -10.11 -13.48
N LEU A 285 2.22 -10.03 -12.16
CA LEU A 285 3.19 -9.14 -11.54
C LEU A 285 4.59 -9.78 -11.55
N SER A 286 5.60 -9.03 -12.01
CA SER A 286 6.99 -9.51 -11.97
C SER A 286 7.54 -9.51 -10.53
N ASP A 287 7.08 -8.59 -9.70
CA ASP A 287 7.40 -8.50 -8.28
C ASP A 287 6.14 -8.68 -7.42
N LYS A 288 5.99 -9.87 -6.86
CA LYS A 288 4.86 -10.28 -6.00
C LYS A 288 5.13 -10.01 -4.52
N SER A 289 6.23 -9.37 -4.16
CA SER A 289 6.59 -9.18 -2.76
C SER A 289 5.71 -8.10 -2.11
N ASN A 290 5.25 -8.35 -0.88
CA ASN A 290 4.45 -7.41 -0.08
C ASN A 290 3.37 -6.65 -0.90
N LEU A 291 2.45 -7.39 -1.52
CA LEU A 291 1.28 -6.78 -2.16
C LEU A 291 0.28 -6.22 -1.13
N ARG A 292 0.62 -6.23 0.17
CA ARG A 292 -0.24 -5.78 1.26
C ARG A 292 -1.67 -6.36 1.24
N PRO A 293 -1.89 -7.67 1.01
CA PRO A 293 -3.19 -8.25 1.29
C PRO A 293 -3.45 -8.13 2.81
N TRP A 294 -4.53 -7.45 3.21
CA TRP A 294 -4.90 -7.38 4.61
C TRP A 294 -5.52 -8.73 5.01
N ASN A 295 -4.90 -9.47 5.91
CA ASN A 295 -5.48 -10.72 6.40
C ASN A 295 -6.51 -10.41 7.49
N VAL A 296 -7.80 -10.38 7.13
CA VAL A 296 -8.87 -10.52 8.12
C VAL A 296 -8.90 -12.00 8.53
N SER A 297 -7.98 -12.46 9.38
CA SER A 297 -8.13 -13.80 9.96
C SER A 297 -9.33 -13.76 10.92
N THR A 298 -10.45 -14.34 10.50
CA THR A 298 -11.58 -14.83 11.29
C THR A 298 -11.56 -14.44 12.77
N SER A 299 -12.30 -13.39 13.14
CA SER A 299 -12.85 -13.29 14.49
C SER A 299 -14.33 -12.97 14.37
N SER A 300 -15.13 -14.03 14.40
CA SER A 300 -16.48 -13.98 14.91
C SER A 300 -16.49 -13.19 16.23
N SER A 301 -17.24 -12.09 16.25
CA SER A 301 -17.91 -11.52 17.43
C SER A 301 -17.10 -11.40 18.73
N VAL A 302 -16.34 -10.32 18.93
CA VAL A 302 -16.31 -9.58 20.23
C VAL A 302 -15.79 -8.14 20.00
N HIS A 303 -16.54 -7.15 20.48
CA HIS A 303 -16.03 -5.80 20.68
C HIS A 303 -14.78 -5.82 21.58
N SER A 304 -13.60 -5.46 21.04
CA SER A 304 -12.55 -4.84 21.83
C SER A 304 -11.54 -4.12 20.93
N SER A 305 -11.17 -2.92 21.36
CA SER A 305 -10.30 -1.95 20.70
C SER A 305 -8.96 -2.53 20.20
N PRO A 306 -8.37 -1.99 19.13
CA PRO A 306 -7.10 -2.49 18.61
C PRO A 306 -5.95 -2.14 19.57
N SER A 307 -5.48 -3.14 20.31
CA SER A 307 -4.19 -3.11 20.97
C SER A 307 -3.10 -3.05 19.90
N HIS A 308 -2.44 -1.90 19.82
CA HIS A 308 -1.28 -1.68 18.97
C HIS A 308 -0.14 -2.61 19.43
N SER A 309 0.30 -3.54 18.59
CA SER A 309 1.63 -4.15 18.74
C SER A 309 2.66 -3.27 18.03
N THR A 310 2.97 -2.13 18.64
CA THR A 310 4.07 -1.26 18.22
C THR A 310 5.40 -1.97 18.43
N PHE A 311 6.12 -2.32 17.36
CA PHE A 311 7.54 -2.64 17.45
C PHE A 311 8.31 -1.33 17.55
N GLN A 312 8.38 -0.76 18.75
CA GLN A 312 9.19 0.41 19.02
C GLN A 312 10.65 -0.04 19.08
N LEU A 313 11.51 0.50 18.21
CA LEU A 313 12.94 0.53 18.48
C LEU A 313 13.14 1.50 19.65
N SER A 314 13.04 0.99 20.87
CA SER A 314 13.33 1.78 22.07
C SER A 314 14.74 2.35 21.96
N PRO A 315 14.97 3.64 22.30
CA PRO A 315 16.31 4.10 22.58
C PRO A 315 16.86 3.26 23.73
N VAL A 316 18.14 2.92 23.64
CA VAL A 316 18.89 2.26 24.71
C VAL A 316 18.72 3.12 25.96
N SER A 317 18.12 2.56 27.01
CA SER A 317 18.15 3.17 28.33
C SER A 317 19.60 3.25 28.79
N GLU A 318 20.05 4.46 29.14
CA GLU A 318 21.30 4.68 29.88
C GLU A 318 21.17 4.05 31.27
N SER A 319 21.43 2.75 31.38
CA SER A 319 21.58 2.09 32.67
C SER A 319 22.52 0.90 32.53
N ASP A 320 23.76 1.18 32.17
CA ASP A 320 24.93 0.34 32.50
C ASP A 320 26.15 1.27 32.51
N SER A 321 26.25 2.08 33.57
CA SER A 321 27.52 2.70 33.92
C SER A 321 28.42 1.62 34.52
N PRO A 322 29.69 1.49 34.10
CA PRO A 322 30.61 0.52 34.68
C PRO A 322 30.91 0.83 36.16
N PRO A 323 31.17 -0.18 37.01
CA PRO A 323 31.50 0.05 38.40
C PRO A 323 32.80 0.85 38.51
N LYS A 324 32.77 1.90 39.34
CA LYS A 324 33.94 2.71 39.68
C LYS A 324 34.98 1.82 40.36
N HIS A 325 36.21 1.88 39.87
CA HIS A 325 37.39 1.40 40.59
C HIS A 325 37.51 2.19 41.91
N GLU A 326 37.37 1.51 43.05
CA GLU A 326 37.92 2.01 44.31
C GLU A 326 39.38 1.58 44.40
N THR A 327 40.25 2.58 44.34
CA THR A 327 41.63 2.49 44.81
C THR A 327 41.65 2.74 46.32
N SER A 328 42.02 1.74 47.11
CA SER A 328 42.89 1.83 48.30
C SER A 328 43.20 0.42 48.78
#